data_AF-A0A2K8L367-F1
#
_entry.id   AF-A0A2K8L367-F1
#
_cell.length_a   1.000
_cell.length_b   1.000
_cell.length_c   1.000
_cell.angle_alpha   90.00
_cell.angle_beta   90.00
_cell.angle_gamma   90.00
#
_symmetry.space_group_name_H-M   'P 1'
#
loop_
_entity.id
_entity.type
_entity.pdbx_description
1 polymer ?
#
loop_
_entity_poly.entity_id
_entity_poly.type
_entity_poly.pdbx_seq_one_letter_code
_entity_poly.pdbx_strand_id
1 'polypeptide(L)'
;MAIKQLLVIPAAMALMIAGCSSHVGPEPMQSDFGNSVKTNIARQTINPDAGAEQMAPATLDGQKAEKAMKTYREGDGKASTDRLVQDMAN
;
A
#
# COMPACT_ATOMS: atom_id res chain seq x y z
N MET A 1 -9.09 36.01 -53.78
CA MET A 1 -9.25 34.90 -52.82
C MET A 1 -7.96 34.52 -52.07
N ALA A 2 -6.77 34.69 -52.65
CA ALA A 2 -5.49 34.28 -52.04
C ALA A 2 -5.12 35.02 -50.73
N ILE A 3 -5.42 36.31 -50.61
CA ILE A 3 -5.08 37.11 -49.41
C ILE A 3 -5.87 36.68 -48.16
N LYS A 4 -7.14 36.25 -48.32
CA LYS A 4 -7.95 35.73 -47.21
C LYS A 4 -7.40 34.39 -46.70
N GLN A 5 -6.91 33.53 -47.59
CA GLN A 5 -6.32 32.24 -47.26
C GLN A 5 -4.95 32.40 -46.55
N LEU A 6 -4.19 33.44 -46.89
CA LEU A 6 -2.87 33.75 -46.30
C LEU A 6 -2.94 34.07 -44.79
N LEU A 7 -4.07 34.60 -44.31
CA LEU A 7 -4.27 34.93 -42.89
C LEU A 7 -4.94 33.81 -42.10
N VAL A 8 -5.74 32.97 -42.76
CA VAL A 8 -6.49 31.89 -42.10
C VAL A 8 -5.58 30.71 -41.72
N ILE A 9 -4.61 30.37 -42.58
CA ILE A 9 -3.66 29.27 -42.33
C ILE A 9 -2.80 29.51 -41.08
N PRO A 10 -2.12 30.67 -40.90
CA PRO A 10 -1.33 30.91 -39.70
C PRO A 10 -2.19 31.03 -38.43
N ALA A 11 -3.41 31.57 -38.54
CA ALA A 11 -4.35 31.63 -37.41
C ALA A 11 -4.81 30.23 -36.96
N ALA A 12 -5.09 29.33 -37.90
CA ALA A 12 -5.43 27.94 -37.61
C ALA A 12 -4.25 27.17 -36.99
N MET A 13 -3.02 27.38 -37.48
CA MET A 13 -1.82 26.80 -36.87
C MET A 13 -1.57 27.30 -35.44
N ALA A 14 -1.77 28.59 -35.18
CA ALA A 14 -1.62 29.15 -33.83
C ALA A 14 -2.61 28.52 -32.83
N LEU A 15 -3.85 28.29 -33.25
CA LEU A 15 -4.88 27.64 -32.42
C LEU A 15 -4.56 26.16 -32.14
N MET A 16 -4.00 25.44 -33.11
CA MET A 16 -3.56 24.05 -32.93
C MET A 16 -2.40 23.92 -31.92
N ILE A 17 -1.43 24.85 -31.96
CA ILE A 17 -0.27 24.83 -31.05
C ILE A 17 -0.68 25.20 -29.62
N ALA A 18 -1.63 26.12 -29.44
CA ALA A 18 -2.15 26.52 -28.13
C ALA A 18 -2.86 25.36 -27.39
N GLY A 19 -3.46 24.41 -28.13
CA GLY A 19 -4.06 23.20 -27.55
C GLY A 19 -3.04 22.24 -26.94
N CYS A 20 -1.85 22.13 -27.55
CA CYS A 20 -0.78 21.26 -27.03
C CYS A 20 -0.06 21.84 -25.79
N SER A 21 -0.02 23.16 -25.64
CA SER A 21 0.57 23.80 -24.46
C SER A 21 -0.29 23.75 -23.19
N SER A 22 -1.55 23.30 -23.32
CA SER A 22 -2.48 23.22 -22.18
C SER A 22 -2.26 21.97 -21.29
N HIS A 23 -1.32 21.11 -21.67
CA HIS A 23 -0.99 19.86 -20.97
C HIS A 23 0.53 19.72 -20.74
N VAL A 24 1.21 20.83 -20.45
CA VAL A 24 2.65 20.85 -20.16
C VAL A 24 2.87 20.61 -18.67
N GLY A 25 2.59 19.39 -18.22
CA GLY A 25 2.90 18.97 -16.86
C GLY A 25 2.04 17.80 -16.40
N PRO A 26 2.55 16.98 -15.47
CA PRO A 26 1.69 16.06 -14.74
C PRO A 26 0.59 16.88 -14.07
N GLU A 27 -0.68 16.51 -14.27
CA GLU A 27 -1.77 17.12 -13.50
C GLU A 27 -1.44 16.99 -12.01
N PRO A 28 -1.60 18.07 -11.23
CA PRO A 28 -1.35 18.00 -9.80
C PRO A 28 -2.25 16.90 -9.21
N MET A 29 -1.62 15.96 -8.50
CA MET A 29 -2.33 14.88 -7.84
C MET A 29 -3.40 15.50 -6.93
N GLN A 30 -4.65 15.08 -7.12
CA GLN A 30 -5.79 15.62 -6.39
C GLN A 30 -5.55 15.51 -4.88
N SER A 31 -5.91 16.54 -4.11
CA SER A 31 -5.70 16.58 -2.66
C SER A 31 -6.30 15.38 -1.93
N ASP A 32 -7.37 14.81 -2.49
CA ASP A 32 -8.11 13.68 -1.93
C ASP A 32 -7.64 12.31 -2.44
N PHE A 33 -6.57 12.26 -3.22
CA PHE A 33 -6.04 11.01 -3.73
C PHE A 33 -5.66 10.07 -2.57
N GLY A 34 -6.33 8.91 -2.51
CA GLY A 34 -6.12 7.91 -1.47
C GLY A 34 -6.90 8.14 -0.16
N ASN A 35 -7.72 9.19 -0.05
CA ASN A 35 -8.52 9.43 1.17
C ASN A 35 -9.51 8.30 1.46
N SER A 36 -10.11 7.69 0.44
CA SER A 36 -11.02 6.54 0.62
C SER A 36 -10.32 5.33 1.25
N VAL A 37 -9.12 5.00 0.78
CA VAL A 37 -8.31 3.88 1.30
C VAL A 37 -7.86 4.17 2.73
N LYS A 38 -7.31 5.37 3.00
CA LYS A 38 -6.91 5.79 4.35
C LYS A 38 -8.08 5.75 5.34
N THR A 39 -9.24 6.24 4.93
CA THR A 39 -10.46 6.22 5.75
C THR A 39 -10.92 4.80 6.03
N ASN A 40 -10.85 3.91 5.04
CA ASN A 40 -11.27 2.53 5.21
C ASN A 40 -10.34 1.77 6.17
N ILE A 41 -9.02 1.97 6.05
CA ILE A 41 -8.02 1.44 6.98
C ILE A 41 -8.31 1.97 8.39
N ALA A 42 -8.44 3.28 8.57
CA ALA A 42 -8.72 3.87 9.88
C ALA A 42 -10.01 3.34 10.53
N ARG A 43 -11.04 3.00 9.74
CA ARG A 43 -12.28 2.39 10.24
C ARG A 43 -12.14 0.91 10.60
N GLN A 44 -11.22 0.20 9.96
CA GLN A 44 -10.97 -1.23 10.19
C GLN A 44 -9.89 -1.49 11.24
N THR A 45 -9.04 -0.50 11.51
CA THR A 45 -7.97 -0.64 12.50
C THR A 45 -8.51 -0.47 13.92
N ILE A 46 -8.57 -1.57 14.66
CA ILE A 46 -9.05 -1.63 16.05
C ILE A 46 -8.12 -0.85 17.00
N ASN A 47 -6.81 -0.89 16.77
CA ASN A 47 -5.81 -0.11 17.49
C ASN A 47 -4.62 0.20 16.55
N PRO A 48 -4.49 1.45 16.05
CA PRO A 48 -3.43 1.83 15.13
C PRO A 48 -2.05 1.88 15.76
N ASP A 49 -1.99 1.96 17.10
CA ASP A 49 -0.75 2.03 17.88
C ASP A 49 -0.34 0.67 18.45
N ALA A 50 -1.05 -0.41 18.09
CA ALA A 50 -0.74 -1.77 18.55
C ALA A 50 0.67 -2.18 18.09
N GLY A 51 1.61 -2.27 19.04
CA GLY A 51 3.01 -2.63 18.79
C GLY A 51 3.98 -1.44 18.74
N ALA A 52 3.50 -0.19 18.84
CA ALA A 52 4.35 0.98 19.02
C ALA A 52 5.09 0.95 20.37
N GLU A 53 4.43 0.39 21.38
CA GLU A 53 5.05 0.00 22.64
C GLU A 53 5.21 -1.52 22.68
N GLN A 54 6.37 -2.00 23.15
CA GLN A 54 6.58 -3.42 23.48
C GLN A 54 5.72 -3.78 24.70
N MET A 55 4.41 -3.88 24.51
CA MET A 55 3.55 -4.50 25.49
C MET A 55 3.66 -6.01 25.35
N ALA A 56 4.14 -6.66 26.41
CA ALA A 56 4.13 -8.11 26.49
C ALA A 56 2.70 -8.61 26.23
N PRO A 57 2.50 -9.64 25.38
CA PRO A 57 1.18 -10.12 25.04
C PRO A 57 0.38 -10.43 26.30
N ALA A 58 -0.69 -9.68 26.52
CA ALA A 58 -1.61 -9.93 27.61
C ALA A 58 -2.33 -11.25 27.33
N THR A 59 -2.10 -12.24 28.19
CA THR A 59 -3.00 -13.39 28.46
C THR A 59 -2.94 -14.67 27.63
N LEU A 60 -1.82 -14.98 26.96
CA LEU A 60 -1.57 -16.37 26.55
C LEU A 60 -0.22 -16.85 27.07
N ASP A 61 -0.30 -17.55 28.20
CA ASP A 61 0.60 -18.66 28.53
C ASP A 61 2.08 -18.29 28.38
N GLY A 62 2.53 -17.25 29.10
CA GLY A 62 3.86 -16.64 28.92
C GLY A 62 4.99 -17.67 28.87
N GLN A 63 4.88 -18.74 29.67
CA GLN A 63 5.81 -19.87 29.65
C GLN A 63 5.73 -20.72 28.37
N LYS A 64 4.54 -20.95 27.82
CA LYS A 64 4.34 -21.72 26.58
C LYS A 64 4.74 -20.91 25.35
N ALA A 65 4.43 -19.61 25.35
CA ALA A 65 4.91 -18.66 24.34
C ALA A 65 6.45 -18.53 24.39
N GLU A 66 7.03 -18.40 25.58
CA GLU A 66 8.49 -18.37 25.78
C GLU A 66 9.15 -19.68 25.33
N LYS A 67 8.56 -20.83 25.65
CA LYS A 67 9.03 -22.15 25.21
C LYS A 67 8.97 -22.30 23.69
N ALA A 68 7.89 -21.85 23.05
CA ALA A 68 7.77 -21.86 21.60
C ALA A 68 8.82 -20.96 20.93
N MET A 69 9.02 -19.76 21.47
CA MET A 69 10.02 -18.80 20.98
C MET A 69 11.46 -19.30 21.17
N LYS A 70 11.77 -19.92 22.31
CA LYS A 70 13.08 -20.55 22.55
C LYS A 70 13.33 -21.70 21.57
N THR A 71 12.34 -22.58 21.38
CA THR A 71 12.42 -23.68 20.42
C THR A 71 12.63 -23.19 18.99
N TYR A 72 11.98 -22.08 18.60
CA TYR A 72 12.17 -21.47 17.29
C TYR A 72 13.57 -20.88 17.10
N ARG A 73 14.12 -20.24 18.14
CA ARG A 73 15.45 -19.59 18.08
C ARG A 73 16.61 -20.58 18.13
N GLU A 74 16.46 -21.65 18.90
CA GLU A 74 17.51 -22.65 19.15
C GLU A 74 17.37 -23.90 18.27
N GLY A 75 16.21 -24.09 17.64
CA GLY A 75 15.97 -25.22 16.73
C GLY A 75 16.53 -24.94 15.34
N ASP A 76 17.23 -25.92 14.76
CA ASP A 76 17.78 -25.90 13.39
C ASP A 76 16.71 -25.90 12.26
N GLY A 77 15.50 -25.40 12.52
CA GLY A 77 14.41 -25.31 11.53
C GLY A 77 13.87 -26.67 11.05
N LYS A 78 14.31 -27.79 11.61
CA LYS A 78 13.76 -29.11 11.27
C LYS A 78 12.45 -29.32 12.01
N ALA A 79 11.34 -29.00 11.35
CA ALA A 79 10.02 -29.40 11.81
C ALA A 79 10.02 -30.94 11.94
N SER A 80 9.90 -31.46 13.16
CA SER A 80 9.76 -32.89 13.38
C SER A 80 8.39 -33.31 12.84
N THR A 81 8.35 -33.87 11.64
CA THR A 81 7.16 -34.46 11.01
C THR A 81 6.41 -35.38 11.97
N ASP A 82 7.13 -36.06 12.87
CA ASP A 82 6.55 -36.95 13.87
C ASP A 82 5.61 -36.24 14.87
N ARG A 83 5.91 -34.98 15.25
CA ARG A 83 5.00 -34.18 16.10
C ARG A 83 3.72 -33.79 15.37
N LEU A 84 3.83 -33.42 14.09
CA LEU A 84 2.67 -33.05 13.27
C LEU A 84 1.71 -34.23 13.12
N VAL A 85 2.24 -35.44 12.91
CA VAL A 85 1.41 -36.66 12.84
C VAL A 85 0.77 -36.97 14.19
N GLN A 86 1.49 -36.79 15.29
CA GLN A 86 0.98 -37.08 16.63
C GLN A 86 -0.12 -36.11 17.08
N ASP A 87 -0.01 -34.82 16.73
CA ASP A 87 -1.03 -33.81 17.04
C ASP A 87 -2.29 -33.93 16.16
N MET A 88 -2.19 -34.53 14.97
CA MET A 88 -3.36 -34.82 14.12
C MET A 88 -4.10 -36.11 14.51
N ALA A 89 -3.46 -36.99 15.27
CA ALA A 89 -4.02 -38.28 15.68
C ALA A 89 -4.80 -38.24 17.00
N ASN A 90 -4.69 -37.15 17.77
CA ASN A 90 -5.47 -36.87 18.98
C ASN A 90 -6.56 -35.83 18.69
#